data_AF-A0A933PQ34-F1
#
_entry.id   AF-A0A933PQ34-F1
#
_cell.length_a   1.000
_cell.length_b   1.000
_cell.length_c   1.000
_cell.angle_alpha   90.00
_cell.angle_beta   90.00
_cell.angle_gamma   90.00
#
_symmetry.space_group_name_H-M   'P 1'
#
loop_
_entity.id
_entity.type
_entity.pdbx_description
1 polymer ?
#
loop_
_entity_poly.entity_id
_entity_poly.type
_entity_poly.pdbx_seq_one_letter_code
_entity_poly.pdbx_strand_id
1 'polypeptide(L)'
;MKKVEDGIAADLGGLANAIEAGAKRGFALTLGLAGLLLALTILLVGLIVRGITRPLGGLTSDMGKLAGGDKSIAIEQAARGDEIGDMARALQVFKDNMIRAERLEADAHAEQEKQLERGRRLEAVTHAFEEKAEALVARVAQATESILVTARKTAERSETSGSRSLEVGEAIGETNQRVESVATATAELSTSINRIAEKVGHSSAIAERAVAGVEHTTEQVRGLSTAAQQIGTVVGLINDIAGQTNLLALNATIEAARAGDAGKGFAVVANEVKSLANQTAKATQDITAQVEAVQKATEEAVGSIAGIRDVVIEMSDVARSIAAAIQEQESATGAISNNIGGVAEQAQRVAKSVGSVARSSAMSCGGSINVIWSARELATTVHDLEAEMKTFVTEVNA
;
A
#
# COMPACT_ATOMS: atom_id res chain seq x y z
N MET A 1 -27.42 65.88 -179.81
CA MET A 1 -27.01 66.22 -178.42
C MET A 1 -27.42 65.19 -177.36
N LYS A 2 -28.41 64.33 -177.59
CA LYS A 2 -28.85 63.22 -176.71
C LYS A 2 -27.79 62.14 -176.33
N LYS A 3 -26.57 62.19 -176.88
CA LYS A 3 -25.49 61.23 -176.59
C LYS A 3 -24.53 61.67 -175.47
N VAL A 4 -24.62 62.92 -175.00
CA VAL A 4 -23.74 63.45 -173.93
C VAL A 4 -24.38 63.31 -172.55
N GLU A 5 -25.72 63.36 -172.43
CA GLU A 5 -26.42 63.16 -171.16
C GLU A 5 -26.34 61.71 -170.65
N ASP A 6 -26.48 60.72 -171.53
CA ASP A 6 -26.44 59.30 -171.13
C ASP A 6 -25.04 58.86 -170.65
N GLY A 7 -23.97 59.56 -171.06
CA GLY A 7 -22.59 59.28 -170.60
C GLY A 7 -22.33 59.72 -169.17
N ILE A 8 -22.92 60.84 -168.73
CA ILE A 8 -22.70 61.39 -167.38
C ILE A 8 -23.48 60.59 -166.32
N ALA A 9 -24.67 60.07 -166.68
CA ALA A 9 -25.46 59.24 -165.78
C ALA A 9 -24.78 57.89 -165.46
N ALA A 10 -24.05 57.31 -166.41
CA ALA A 10 -23.34 56.04 -166.20
C ALA A 10 -22.10 56.20 -165.30
N ASP A 11 -21.35 57.30 -165.44
CA ASP A 11 -20.15 57.56 -164.61
C ASP A 11 -20.50 57.90 -163.15
N LEU A 12 -21.63 58.58 -162.91
CA LEU A 12 -22.11 58.86 -161.55
C LEU A 12 -22.59 57.60 -160.81
N GLY A 13 -23.19 56.63 -161.52
CA GLY A 13 -23.60 55.34 -160.93
C GLY A 13 -22.42 54.46 -160.53
N GLY A 14 -21.32 54.50 -161.28
CA GLY A 14 -20.09 53.76 -160.97
C GLY A 14 -19.38 54.27 -159.71
N LEU A 15 -19.34 55.59 -159.53
CA LEU A 15 -18.70 56.24 -158.38
C LEU A 15 -19.47 56.02 -157.07
N ALA A 16 -20.80 55.97 -157.11
CA ALA A 16 -21.63 55.69 -155.92
C ALA A 16 -21.42 54.26 -155.37
N ASN A 17 -21.36 53.25 -156.24
CA ASN A 17 -21.17 51.86 -155.82
C ASN A 17 -19.76 51.57 -155.27
N ALA A 18 -18.74 52.28 -155.74
CA ALA A 18 -17.37 52.12 -155.23
C ALA A 18 -17.22 52.64 -153.78
N ILE A 19 -17.94 53.69 -153.39
CA ILE A 19 -17.89 54.26 -152.04
C ILE A 19 -18.63 53.36 -151.03
N GLU A 20 -19.76 52.75 -151.41
CA GLU A 20 -20.53 51.90 -150.49
C GLU A 20 -19.80 50.59 -150.12
N ALA A 21 -19.05 50.01 -151.06
CA ALA A 21 -18.26 48.80 -150.82
C ALA A 21 -17.07 49.04 -149.86
N GLY A 22 -16.49 50.24 -149.86
CA GLY A 22 -15.42 50.63 -148.94
C GLY A 22 -15.88 50.77 -147.49
N ALA A 23 -17.05 51.36 -147.26
CA ALA A 23 -17.59 51.58 -145.91
C ALA A 23 -17.93 50.28 -145.17
N LYS A 24 -18.49 49.28 -145.86
CA LYS A 24 -18.90 48.00 -145.24
C LYS A 24 -17.72 47.16 -144.74
N ARG A 25 -16.55 47.21 -145.40
CA ARG A 25 -15.34 46.49 -144.94
C ARG A 25 -14.72 47.13 -143.69
N GLY A 26 -14.75 48.46 -143.57
CA GLY A 26 -14.22 49.17 -142.40
C GLY A 26 -14.97 48.86 -141.09
N PHE A 27 -16.30 48.73 -141.16
CA PHE A 27 -17.14 48.47 -139.99
C PHE A 27 -17.03 47.04 -139.43
N ALA A 28 -16.74 46.04 -140.27
CA ALA A 28 -16.61 44.65 -139.83
C ALA A 28 -15.33 44.40 -139.02
N LEU A 29 -14.22 45.08 -139.35
CA LEU A 29 -12.93 44.92 -138.66
C LEU A 29 -12.93 45.50 -137.24
N THR A 30 -13.62 46.62 -137.01
CA THR A 30 -13.70 47.25 -135.68
C THR A 30 -14.54 46.42 -134.70
N LEU A 31 -15.62 45.79 -135.17
CA LEU A 31 -16.45 44.92 -134.33
C LEU A 31 -15.70 43.67 -133.86
N GLY A 32 -14.85 43.09 -134.72
CA GLY A 32 -14.05 41.90 -134.39
C GLY A 32 -13.02 42.16 -133.28
N LEU A 33 -12.35 43.31 -133.33
CA LEU A 33 -11.35 43.71 -132.32
C LEU A 33 -11.98 43.99 -130.96
N ALA A 34 -13.17 44.61 -130.94
CA ALA A 34 -13.91 44.84 -129.70
C ALA A 34 -14.35 43.52 -129.03
N GLY A 35 -14.78 42.54 -129.82
CA GLY A 35 -15.15 41.21 -129.31
C GLY A 35 -13.98 40.44 -128.68
N LEU A 36 -12.79 40.49 -129.29
CA LEU A 36 -11.59 39.82 -128.77
C LEU A 36 -11.13 40.40 -127.44
N LEU A 37 -11.15 41.73 -127.29
CA LEU A 37 -10.81 42.43 -126.04
C LEU A 37 -11.76 42.08 -124.90
N LEU A 38 -13.05 41.93 -125.20
CA LEU A 38 -14.05 41.55 -124.20
C LEU A 38 -13.85 40.09 -123.73
N ALA A 39 -13.55 39.17 -124.65
CA ALA A 39 -13.25 37.79 -124.28
C ALA A 39 -11.97 37.68 -123.43
N LEU A 40 -10.93 38.46 -123.76
CA LEU A 40 -9.67 38.47 -123.02
C LEU A 40 -9.84 39.00 -121.58
N THR A 41 -10.65 40.04 -121.40
CA THR A 41 -10.94 40.61 -120.06
C THR A 41 -11.75 39.64 -119.20
N ILE A 42 -12.75 38.96 -119.75
CA ILE A 42 -13.52 37.93 -119.02
C ILE A 42 -12.61 36.76 -118.59
N LEU A 43 -11.69 36.32 -119.45
CA LEU A 43 -10.73 35.26 -119.14
C LEU A 43 -9.77 35.67 -118.00
N LEU A 44 -9.22 36.88 -118.08
CA LEU A 44 -8.30 37.42 -117.06
C LEU A 44 -8.97 37.57 -115.69
N VAL A 45 -10.20 38.07 -115.67
CA VAL A 45 -11.02 38.16 -114.44
C VAL A 45 -11.28 36.76 -113.88
N GLY A 46 -11.62 35.78 -114.72
CA GLY A 46 -11.83 34.40 -114.29
C GLY A 46 -10.59 33.77 -113.63
N LEU A 47 -9.40 34.04 -114.18
CA LEU A 47 -8.13 33.55 -113.64
C LEU A 47 -7.78 34.23 -112.30
N ILE A 48 -7.99 35.54 -112.15
CA ILE A 48 -7.73 36.26 -110.89
C ILE A 48 -8.71 35.82 -109.80
N VAL A 49 -10.00 35.69 -110.12
CA VAL A 49 -11.01 35.26 -109.13
C VAL A 49 -10.74 33.85 -108.64
N ARG A 50 -10.38 32.93 -109.55
CA ARG A 50 -10.11 31.53 -109.20
C ARG A 50 -8.72 31.33 -108.57
N GLY A 51 -7.73 32.14 -108.96
CA GLY A 51 -6.35 32.04 -108.50
C GLY A 51 -6.06 32.76 -107.17
N ILE A 52 -6.69 33.92 -106.94
CA ILE A 52 -6.35 34.86 -105.85
C ILE A 52 -7.57 35.14 -104.96
N THR A 53 -8.68 35.65 -105.54
CA THR A 53 -9.80 36.20 -104.74
C THR A 53 -10.51 35.13 -103.90
N ARG A 54 -10.81 33.97 -104.49
CA ARG A 54 -11.46 32.86 -103.75
C ARG A 54 -10.56 32.29 -102.64
N PRO A 55 -9.28 31.95 -102.89
CA PRO A 55 -8.37 31.49 -101.83
C PRO A 55 -8.14 32.49 -100.70
N LEU A 56 -7.99 33.79 -101.01
CA LEU A 56 -7.90 34.85 -99.99
C LEU A 56 -9.17 34.95 -99.15
N GLY A 57 -10.35 34.83 -99.77
CA GLY A 57 -11.62 34.78 -99.05
C GLY A 57 -11.71 33.58 -98.10
N GLY A 58 -11.20 32.42 -98.53
CA GLY A 58 -11.08 31.21 -97.71
C GLY A 58 -10.18 31.43 -96.48
N LEU A 59 -8.96 31.93 -96.67
CA LEU A 59 -8.04 32.23 -95.56
C LEU A 59 -8.59 33.29 -94.60
N THR A 60 -9.31 34.29 -95.12
CA THR A 60 -9.97 35.30 -94.29
C THR A 60 -11.08 34.67 -93.43
N SER A 61 -11.85 33.74 -94.00
CA SER A 61 -12.88 33.00 -93.26
C SER A 61 -12.26 32.08 -92.20
N ASP A 62 -11.19 31.36 -92.55
CA ASP A 62 -10.50 30.46 -91.64
C ASP A 62 -9.86 31.25 -90.48
N MET A 63 -9.26 32.41 -90.75
CA MET A 63 -8.77 33.33 -89.72
C MET A 63 -9.90 33.85 -88.84
N GLY A 64 -11.06 34.19 -89.42
CA GLY A 64 -12.24 34.60 -88.67
C GLY A 64 -12.78 33.51 -87.73
N LYS A 65 -12.81 32.25 -88.20
CA LYS A 65 -13.20 31.09 -87.37
C LYS A 65 -12.19 30.82 -86.26
N LEU A 66 -10.89 30.91 -86.56
CA LEU A 66 -9.82 30.71 -85.59
C LEU A 66 -9.80 31.81 -84.52
N ALA A 67 -10.02 33.07 -84.91
CA ALA A 67 -10.22 34.20 -84.00
C ALA A 67 -11.50 34.07 -83.17
N GLY A 68 -12.53 33.42 -83.71
CA GLY A 68 -13.74 33.03 -83.00
C GLY A 68 -13.58 31.81 -82.08
N GLY A 69 -12.39 31.22 -82.00
CA GLY A 69 -12.09 30.08 -81.14
C GLY A 69 -12.36 28.70 -81.75
N ASP A 70 -12.79 28.61 -83.00
CA ASP A 70 -12.99 27.34 -83.70
C ASP A 70 -11.66 26.82 -84.26
N LYS A 71 -11.03 25.93 -83.49
CA LYS A 71 -9.75 25.29 -83.81
C LYS A 71 -9.93 23.98 -84.58
N SER A 72 -11.17 23.56 -84.89
CA SER A 72 -11.46 22.29 -85.58
C SER A 72 -11.30 22.39 -87.10
N ILE A 73 -11.22 23.61 -87.63
CA ILE A 73 -11.14 23.90 -89.06
C ILE A 73 -9.90 23.30 -89.73
N ALA A 74 -10.04 22.79 -90.95
CA ALA A 74 -8.92 22.32 -91.77
C ALA A 74 -8.46 23.45 -92.72
N ILE A 75 -7.18 23.83 -92.64
CA ILE A 75 -6.61 24.87 -93.52
C ILE A 75 -6.23 24.25 -94.86
N GLU A 76 -7.22 24.05 -95.74
CA GLU A 76 -7.04 23.30 -97.00
C GLU A 76 -6.04 23.94 -97.98
N GLN A 77 -5.84 25.27 -97.90
CA GLN A 77 -4.93 25.99 -98.82
C GLN A 77 -3.44 25.82 -98.48
N ALA A 78 -3.09 25.14 -97.38
CA ALA A 78 -1.70 24.96 -96.93
C ALA A 78 -0.83 24.12 -97.89
N ALA A 79 -1.46 23.29 -98.73
CA ALA A 79 -0.79 22.43 -99.71
C ALA A 79 -0.37 23.17 -101.00
N ARG A 80 -0.69 24.47 -101.14
CA ARG A 80 -0.29 25.26 -102.31
C ARG A 80 1.19 25.66 -102.26
N GLY A 81 1.80 25.76 -103.43
CA GLY A 81 3.20 26.18 -103.63
C GLY A 81 3.40 27.67 -103.92
N ASP A 82 2.39 28.50 -103.65
CA ASP A 82 2.40 29.95 -103.89
C ASP A 82 2.31 30.75 -102.57
N GLU A 83 2.28 32.07 -102.67
CA GLU A 83 2.24 33.00 -101.54
C GLU A 83 0.98 32.82 -100.67
N ILE A 84 -0.12 32.39 -101.28
CA ILE A 84 -1.35 32.04 -100.55
C ILE A 84 -1.13 30.78 -99.72
N GLY A 85 -0.38 29.80 -100.25
CA GLY A 85 0.07 28.63 -99.51
C GLY A 85 0.96 28.97 -98.31
N ASP A 86 1.85 29.96 -98.43
CA ASP A 86 2.67 30.45 -97.30
C ASP A 86 1.81 31.08 -96.20
N MET A 87 0.83 31.91 -96.57
CA MET A 87 -0.13 32.48 -95.61
C MET A 87 -0.97 31.39 -94.92
N ALA A 88 -1.39 30.38 -95.67
CA ALA A 88 -2.11 29.23 -95.13
C ALA A 88 -1.27 28.41 -94.12
N ARG A 89 0.03 28.20 -94.39
CA ARG A 89 0.96 27.57 -93.45
C ARG A 89 1.18 28.41 -92.20
N ALA A 90 1.30 29.74 -92.33
CA ALA A 90 1.39 30.64 -91.18
C ALA A 90 0.12 30.57 -90.30
N LEU A 91 -1.06 30.49 -90.93
CA LEU A 91 -2.34 30.31 -90.23
C LEU A 91 -2.43 28.95 -89.52
N GLN A 92 -1.90 27.88 -90.13
CA GLN A 92 -1.78 26.56 -89.50
C GLN A 92 -0.88 26.61 -88.25
N VAL A 93 0.27 27.29 -88.31
CA VAL A 93 1.15 27.50 -87.14
C VAL A 93 0.41 28.29 -86.04
N PHE A 94 -0.39 29.30 -86.42
CA PHE A 94 -1.19 30.05 -85.46
C PHE A 94 -2.23 29.17 -84.76
N LYS A 95 -2.93 28.31 -85.52
CA LYS A 95 -3.86 27.31 -84.98
C LYS A 95 -3.16 26.35 -84.03
N ASP A 96 -2.01 25.80 -84.41
CA ASP A 96 -1.26 24.85 -83.60
C ASP A 96 -0.75 25.50 -82.30
N ASN A 97 -0.33 26.77 -82.35
CA ASN A 97 0.04 27.54 -81.18
C ASN A 97 -1.16 27.81 -80.25
N MET A 98 -2.35 28.09 -80.78
CA MET A 98 -3.56 28.28 -79.97
C MET A 98 -4.04 26.98 -79.30
N ILE A 99 -3.85 25.82 -79.94
CA ILE A 99 -4.12 24.51 -79.35
C ILE A 99 -3.07 24.21 -78.26
N ARG A 100 -1.80 24.54 -78.52
CA ARG A 100 -0.72 24.35 -77.54
C ARG A 100 -0.86 25.26 -76.31
N ALA A 101 -1.25 26.51 -76.50
CA ALA A 101 -1.48 27.46 -75.41
C ALA A 101 -2.61 26.99 -74.49
N GLU A 102 -3.74 26.52 -75.05
CA GLU A 102 -4.86 25.98 -74.27
C GLU A 102 -4.48 24.70 -73.51
N ARG A 103 -3.69 23.81 -74.12
CA ARG A 103 -3.14 22.64 -73.41
C ARG A 103 -2.23 23.05 -72.26
N LEU A 104 -1.34 24.00 -72.47
CA LEU A 104 -0.44 24.52 -71.42
C LEU A 104 -1.20 25.21 -70.30
N GLU A 105 -2.26 25.97 -70.61
CA GLU A 105 -3.15 26.57 -69.61
C GLU A 105 -3.91 25.50 -68.81
N ALA A 106 -4.45 24.48 -69.48
CA ALA A 106 -5.13 23.35 -68.82
C ALA A 106 -4.16 22.56 -67.92
N ASP A 107 -2.95 22.28 -68.40
CA ASP A 107 -1.89 21.60 -67.62
C ASP A 107 -1.43 22.46 -66.43
N ALA A 108 -1.28 23.77 -66.62
CA ALA A 108 -0.91 24.71 -65.55
C ALA A 108 -2.00 24.84 -64.49
N HIS A 109 -3.28 24.89 -64.89
CA HIS A 109 -4.41 24.88 -63.96
C HIS A 109 -4.49 23.56 -63.19
N ALA A 110 -4.34 22.41 -63.88
CA ALA A 110 -4.34 21.10 -63.23
C ALA A 110 -3.16 20.94 -62.25
N GLU A 111 -1.99 21.47 -62.58
CA GLU A 111 -0.83 21.46 -61.67
C GLU A 111 -1.05 22.41 -60.49
N GLN A 112 -1.59 23.62 -60.70
CA GLN A 112 -1.92 24.55 -59.62
C GLN A 112 -2.96 23.96 -58.66
N GLU A 113 -4.01 23.31 -59.17
CA GLU A 113 -5.00 22.60 -58.35
C GLU A 113 -4.35 21.49 -57.52
N LYS A 114 -3.45 20.68 -58.11
CA LYS A 114 -2.69 19.67 -57.38
C LYS A 114 -1.80 20.27 -56.29
N GLN A 115 -1.14 21.40 -56.55
CA GLN A 115 -0.33 22.09 -55.55
C GLN A 115 -1.18 22.66 -54.41
N LEU A 116 -2.34 23.24 -54.71
CA LEU A 116 -3.29 23.72 -53.71
C LEU A 116 -3.89 22.58 -52.87
N GLU A 117 -4.25 21.46 -53.52
CA GLU A 117 -4.75 20.27 -52.82
C GLU A 117 -3.66 19.66 -51.93
N ARG A 118 -2.41 19.62 -52.41
CA ARG A 118 -1.25 19.19 -51.63
C ARG A 118 -0.98 20.11 -50.44
N GLY A 119 -1.07 21.42 -50.63
CA GLY A 119 -0.94 22.42 -49.55
C GLY A 119 -2.00 22.24 -48.48
N ARG A 120 -3.28 22.15 -48.86
CA ARG A 120 -4.40 21.89 -47.92
C ARG A 120 -4.26 20.56 -47.18
N ARG A 121 -3.82 19.51 -47.88
CA ARG A 121 -3.58 18.21 -47.26
C ARG A 121 -2.42 18.26 -46.27
N LEU A 122 -1.34 18.95 -46.62
CA LEU A 122 -0.20 19.14 -45.71
C LEU A 122 -0.64 19.91 -44.47
N GLU A 123 -1.33 21.04 -44.62
CA GLU A 123 -1.87 21.84 -43.51
C GLU A 123 -2.80 21.01 -42.61
N ALA A 124 -3.74 20.24 -43.20
CA ALA A 124 -4.63 19.37 -42.43
C ALA A 124 -3.89 18.26 -41.67
N VAL A 125 -2.84 17.68 -42.27
CA VAL A 125 -2.01 16.66 -41.63
C VAL A 125 -1.14 17.28 -40.52
N THR A 126 -0.57 18.46 -40.74
CA THR A 126 0.24 19.19 -39.76
C THR A 126 -0.61 19.58 -38.56
N HIS A 127 -1.82 20.13 -38.76
CA HIS A 127 -2.74 20.47 -37.66
C HIS A 127 -3.20 19.23 -36.90
N ALA A 128 -3.55 18.14 -37.59
CA ALA A 128 -3.94 16.90 -36.94
C ALA A 128 -2.77 16.23 -36.19
N PHE A 129 -1.53 16.45 -36.65
CA PHE A 129 -0.32 16.01 -35.96
C PHE A 129 -0.09 16.86 -34.69
N GLU A 130 -0.16 18.18 -34.79
CA GLU A 130 -0.01 19.11 -33.67
C GLU A 130 -0.99 18.81 -32.54
N GLU A 131 -2.29 18.72 -32.84
CA GLU A 131 -3.34 18.44 -31.84
C GLU A 131 -3.10 17.10 -31.12
N LYS A 132 -2.73 16.05 -31.87
CA LYS A 132 -2.46 14.73 -31.29
C LYS A 132 -1.18 14.72 -30.46
N ALA A 133 -0.13 15.38 -30.94
CA ALA A 133 1.16 15.40 -30.28
C ALA A 133 1.09 16.26 -29.01
N GLU A 134 0.42 17.42 -29.04
CA GLU A 134 0.12 18.23 -27.85
C GLU A 134 -0.68 17.43 -26.81
N ALA A 135 -1.73 16.70 -27.24
CA ALA A 135 -2.51 15.86 -26.34
C ALA A 135 -1.70 14.69 -25.74
N LEU A 136 -0.68 14.17 -26.44
CA LEU A 136 0.21 13.13 -25.91
C LEU A 136 1.24 13.73 -24.94
N VAL A 137 1.88 14.85 -25.29
CA VAL A 137 2.83 15.59 -24.44
C VAL A 137 2.15 15.99 -23.13
N ALA A 138 0.94 16.54 -23.18
CA ALA A 138 0.17 16.92 -22.00
C ALA A 138 -0.15 15.71 -21.09
N ARG A 139 -0.49 14.56 -21.67
CA ARG A 139 -0.71 13.32 -20.90
C ARG A 139 0.56 12.83 -20.22
N VAL A 140 1.71 12.87 -20.91
CA VAL A 140 3.00 12.48 -20.32
C VAL A 140 3.41 13.46 -19.22
N ALA A 141 3.22 14.77 -19.42
CA ALA A 141 3.46 15.78 -18.39
C ALA A 141 2.63 15.51 -17.12
N GLN A 142 1.32 15.28 -17.28
CA GLN A 142 0.42 14.98 -16.17
C GLN A 142 0.79 13.68 -15.44
N ALA A 143 1.13 12.62 -16.19
CA ALA A 143 1.58 11.36 -15.60
C ALA A 143 2.88 11.53 -14.81
N THR A 144 3.81 12.33 -15.34
CA THR A 144 5.10 12.63 -14.70
C THR A 144 4.92 13.40 -13.39
N GLU A 145 4.03 14.40 -13.36
CA GLU A 145 3.69 15.12 -12.14
C GLU A 145 3.04 14.19 -11.09
N SER A 146 2.15 13.30 -11.52
CA SER A 146 1.55 12.30 -10.63
C SER A 146 2.59 11.36 -10.01
N ILE A 147 3.59 10.94 -10.81
CA ILE A 147 4.73 10.14 -10.34
C ILE A 147 5.55 10.94 -9.32
N LEU A 148 5.85 12.21 -9.57
CA LEU A 148 6.59 13.09 -8.64
C LEU A 148 5.89 13.20 -7.29
N VAL A 149 4.58 13.48 -7.29
CA VAL A 149 3.78 13.58 -6.06
C VAL A 149 3.78 12.25 -5.30
N THR A 150 3.60 11.14 -6.01
CA THR A 150 3.55 9.80 -5.40
C THR A 150 4.90 9.39 -4.82
N ALA A 151 5.99 9.65 -5.53
CA ALA A 151 7.34 9.35 -5.07
C ALA A 151 7.71 10.19 -3.84
N ARG A 152 7.38 11.49 -3.82
CA ARG A 152 7.59 12.34 -2.62
C ARG A 152 6.86 11.82 -1.39
N LYS A 153 5.56 11.51 -1.54
CA LYS A 153 4.76 10.94 -0.44
C LYS A 153 5.32 9.59 0.02
N THR A 154 5.85 8.78 -0.89
CA THR A 154 6.45 7.49 -0.56
C THR A 154 7.76 7.67 0.20
N ALA A 155 8.60 8.63 -0.19
CA ALA A 155 9.82 8.98 0.53
C ALA A 155 9.53 9.44 1.96
N GLU A 156 8.61 10.39 2.13
CA GLU A 156 8.20 10.93 3.44
C GLU A 156 7.62 9.84 4.37
N ARG A 157 6.74 8.98 3.83
CA ARG A 157 6.19 7.84 4.59
C ARG A 157 7.26 6.84 4.98
N SER A 158 8.22 6.60 4.09
CA SER A 158 9.34 5.68 4.35
C SER A 158 10.26 6.23 5.43
N GLU A 159 10.59 7.52 5.38
CA GLU A 159 11.37 8.20 6.43
C GLU A 159 10.66 8.11 7.80
N THR A 160 9.38 8.47 7.84
CA THR A 160 8.55 8.36 9.06
C THR A 160 8.51 6.93 9.59
N SER A 161 8.35 5.94 8.71
CA SER A 161 8.36 4.52 9.09
C SER A 161 9.73 4.08 9.62
N GLY A 162 10.82 4.58 9.04
CA GLY A 162 12.19 4.33 9.53
C GLY A 162 12.41 4.91 10.93
N SER A 163 12.02 6.17 11.14
CA SER A 163 12.10 6.83 12.46
C SER A 163 11.28 6.10 13.53
N ARG A 164 10.02 5.75 13.25
CA ARG A 164 9.20 4.95 14.17
C ARG A 164 9.78 3.57 14.46
N SER A 165 10.46 2.96 13.49
CA SER A 165 11.14 1.69 13.73
C SER A 165 12.28 1.85 14.73
N LEU A 166 13.02 2.97 14.71
CA LEU A 166 14.05 3.24 15.71
C LEU A 166 13.47 3.43 17.12
N GLU A 167 12.38 4.18 17.25
CA GLU A 167 11.66 4.36 18.53
C GLU A 167 11.19 3.01 19.10
N VAL A 168 10.61 2.15 18.26
CA VAL A 168 10.21 0.81 18.69
C VAL A 168 11.43 -0.03 19.08
N GLY A 169 12.56 0.13 18.38
CA GLY A 169 13.82 -0.52 18.73
C GLY A 169 14.32 -0.14 20.13
N GLU A 170 14.23 1.14 20.50
CA GLU A 170 14.57 1.64 21.83
C GLU A 170 13.65 1.07 22.91
N ALA A 171 12.33 1.08 22.68
CA ALA A 171 11.35 0.50 23.60
C ALA A 171 11.58 -1.01 23.84
N ILE A 172 12.06 -1.74 22.83
CA ILE A 172 12.46 -3.15 22.98
C ILE A 172 13.72 -3.29 23.82
N GLY A 173 14.67 -2.36 23.70
CA GLY A 173 15.84 -2.28 24.58
C GLY A 173 15.45 -2.15 26.04
N GLU A 174 14.54 -1.22 26.35
CA GLU A 174 14.00 -1.05 27.71
C GLU A 174 13.25 -2.31 28.19
N THR A 175 12.48 -2.93 27.29
CA THR A 175 11.75 -4.18 27.60
C THR A 175 12.71 -5.30 28.01
N ASN A 176 13.83 -5.48 27.30
CA ASN A 176 14.83 -6.48 27.65
C ASN A 176 15.46 -6.22 29.02
N GLN A 177 15.75 -4.96 29.35
CA GLN A 177 16.29 -4.59 30.65
C GLN A 177 15.29 -4.89 31.79
N ARG A 178 13.98 -4.68 31.54
CA ARG A 178 12.92 -5.03 32.48
C ARG A 178 12.79 -6.55 32.65
N VAL A 179 12.87 -7.32 31.57
CA VAL A 179 12.89 -8.79 31.59
C VAL A 179 14.04 -9.30 32.44
N GLU A 180 15.25 -8.77 32.28
CA GLU A 180 16.43 -9.16 33.08
C GLU A 180 16.24 -8.85 34.58
N SER A 181 15.65 -7.70 34.87
CA SER A 181 15.32 -7.30 36.25
C SER A 181 14.32 -8.26 36.90
N VAL A 182 13.26 -8.64 36.17
CA VAL A 182 12.28 -9.61 36.67
C VAL A 182 12.86 -11.02 36.76
N ALA A 183 13.73 -11.43 35.84
CA ALA A 183 14.43 -12.70 35.93
C ALA A 183 15.27 -12.80 37.22
N THR A 184 16.01 -11.73 37.53
CA THR A 184 16.79 -11.61 38.78
C THR A 184 15.89 -11.69 40.01
N ALA A 185 14.80 -10.90 40.03
CA ALA A 185 13.84 -10.94 41.14
C ALA A 185 13.18 -12.32 41.31
N THR A 186 12.92 -13.03 40.21
CA THR A 186 12.35 -14.38 40.23
C THR A 186 13.35 -15.40 40.78
N ALA A 187 14.65 -15.26 40.47
CA ALA A 187 15.71 -16.09 41.03
C ALA A 187 15.89 -15.85 42.55
N GLU A 188 15.83 -14.59 42.99
CA GLU A 188 15.83 -14.23 44.42
C GLU A 188 14.59 -14.79 45.15
N LEU A 189 13.41 -14.70 44.53
CA LEU A 189 12.17 -15.29 45.06
C LEU A 189 12.30 -16.81 45.22
N SER A 190 12.83 -17.52 44.22
CA SER A 190 13.07 -18.97 44.30
C SER A 190 14.01 -19.32 45.47
N THR A 191 15.08 -18.55 45.65
CA THR A 191 16.00 -18.71 46.79
C THR A 191 15.28 -18.47 48.13
N SER A 192 14.43 -17.44 48.20
CA SER A 192 13.64 -17.14 49.40
C SER A 192 12.64 -18.24 49.73
N ILE A 193 11.91 -18.75 48.73
CA ILE A 193 10.95 -19.85 48.86
C ILE A 193 11.63 -21.09 49.42
N ASN A 194 12.78 -21.49 48.87
CA ASN A 194 13.56 -22.63 49.37
C ASN A 194 13.98 -22.46 50.84
N ARG A 195 14.41 -21.25 51.22
CA ARG A 195 14.79 -20.94 52.60
C ARG A 195 13.60 -20.97 53.55
N ILE A 196 12.41 -20.54 53.10
CA ILE A 196 11.19 -20.65 53.89
C ILE A 196 10.78 -22.12 54.02
N ALA A 197 10.89 -22.93 52.96
CA ALA A 197 10.61 -24.36 52.98
C ALA A 197 11.45 -25.07 54.04
N GLU A 198 12.76 -24.80 54.08
CA GLU A 198 13.68 -25.35 55.09
C GLU A 198 13.26 -24.94 56.52
N LYS A 199 12.93 -23.66 56.72
CA LYS A 199 12.46 -23.17 58.03
C LYS A 199 11.16 -23.81 58.49
N VAL A 200 10.22 -24.03 57.57
CA VAL A 200 8.94 -24.70 57.87
C VAL A 200 9.16 -26.17 58.21
N GLY A 201 10.04 -26.87 57.48
CA GLY A 201 10.45 -28.23 57.81
C GLY A 201 11.07 -28.32 59.20
N HIS A 202 11.96 -27.39 59.54
CA HIS A 202 12.56 -27.31 60.88
C HIS A 202 11.52 -27.01 61.97
N SER A 203 10.56 -26.11 61.72
CA SER A 203 9.45 -25.85 62.65
C SER A 203 8.56 -27.08 62.87
N SER A 204 8.26 -27.85 61.82
CA SER A 204 7.52 -29.12 61.95
C SER A 204 8.26 -30.12 62.84
N ALA A 205 9.58 -30.27 62.63
CA ALA A 205 10.41 -31.15 63.46
C ALA A 205 10.52 -30.69 64.93
N ILE A 206 10.46 -29.37 65.20
CA ILE A 206 10.36 -28.84 66.57
C ILE A 206 9.01 -29.22 67.19
N ALA A 207 7.91 -29.02 66.46
CA ALA A 207 6.57 -29.33 66.96
C ALA A 207 6.43 -30.82 67.29
N GLU A 208 6.92 -31.72 66.43
CA GLU A 208 6.92 -33.17 66.69
C GLU A 208 7.70 -33.54 67.96
N ARG A 209 8.88 -32.94 68.17
CA ARG A 209 9.66 -33.14 69.40
C ARG A 209 8.94 -32.58 70.62
N ALA A 210 8.23 -31.46 70.49
CA ALA A 210 7.46 -30.88 71.57
C ALA A 210 6.26 -31.76 71.97
N VAL A 211 5.55 -32.37 71.01
CA VAL A 211 4.49 -33.36 71.29
C VAL A 211 5.05 -34.52 72.10
N ALA A 212 6.17 -35.11 71.67
CA ALA A 212 6.80 -36.20 72.41
C ALA A 212 7.21 -35.80 73.84
N GLY A 213 7.74 -34.59 74.02
CA GLY A 213 8.07 -34.06 75.35
C GLY A 213 6.84 -33.84 76.25
N VAL A 214 5.74 -33.37 75.67
CA VAL A 214 4.44 -33.19 76.36
C VAL A 214 3.85 -34.54 76.78
N GLU A 215 3.92 -35.56 75.92
CA GLU A 215 3.47 -36.91 76.24
C GLU A 215 4.26 -37.52 77.40
N HIS A 216 5.60 -37.43 77.35
CA HIS A 216 6.47 -37.89 78.43
C HIS A 216 6.18 -37.17 79.76
N THR A 217 6.00 -35.84 79.71
CA THR A 217 5.66 -35.05 80.92
C THR A 217 4.31 -35.45 81.48
N THR A 218 3.32 -35.69 80.61
CA THR A 218 1.98 -36.17 81.01
C THR A 218 2.07 -37.51 81.75
N GLU A 219 2.91 -38.44 81.29
CA GLU A 219 3.13 -39.72 81.93
C GLU A 219 3.75 -39.58 83.32
N GLN A 220 4.78 -38.72 83.47
CA GLN A 220 5.41 -38.44 84.76
C GLN A 220 4.42 -37.85 85.78
N VAL A 221 3.58 -36.90 85.34
CA VAL A 221 2.57 -36.25 86.19
C VAL A 221 1.46 -37.23 86.58
N ARG A 222 1.04 -38.13 85.69
CA ARG A 222 0.12 -39.24 86.03
C ARG A 222 0.72 -40.20 87.06
N GLY A 223 2.03 -40.46 86.96
CA GLY A 223 2.77 -41.22 87.97
C GLY A 223 2.72 -40.57 89.35
N LEU A 224 2.93 -39.24 89.42
CA LEU A 224 2.80 -38.46 90.67
C LEU A 224 1.39 -38.52 91.25
N SER A 225 0.35 -38.38 90.42
CA SER A 225 -1.05 -38.50 90.85
C SER A 225 -1.34 -39.88 91.46
N THR A 226 -0.86 -40.94 90.81
CA THR A 226 -0.99 -42.32 91.31
C THR A 226 -0.27 -42.50 92.66
N ALA A 227 0.96 -41.99 92.79
CA ALA A 227 1.72 -42.05 94.03
C ALA A 227 1.03 -41.27 95.17
N ALA A 228 0.51 -40.08 94.89
CA ALA A 228 -0.24 -39.29 95.87
C ALA A 228 -1.51 -40.03 96.34
N GLN A 229 -2.20 -40.75 95.45
CA GLN A 229 -3.37 -41.55 95.82
C GLN A 229 -3.02 -42.76 96.69
N GLN A 230 -1.88 -43.41 96.43
CA GLN A 230 -1.36 -44.47 97.29
C GLN A 230 -1.00 -43.94 98.69
N ILE A 231 -0.35 -42.77 98.77
CA ILE A 231 -0.05 -42.11 100.06
C ILE A 231 -1.35 -41.80 100.80
N GLY A 232 -2.36 -41.23 100.12
CA GLY A 232 -3.66 -40.95 100.73
C GLY A 232 -4.32 -42.19 101.34
N THR A 233 -4.23 -43.33 100.65
CA THR A 233 -4.74 -44.62 101.15
C THR A 233 -4.01 -45.07 102.42
N VAL A 234 -2.68 -44.93 102.47
CA VAL A 234 -1.85 -45.28 103.64
C VAL A 234 -2.14 -44.34 104.82
N VAL A 235 -2.27 -43.04 104.57
CA VAL A 235 -2.59 -42.03 105.60
C VAL A 235 -3.97 -42.28 106.20
N GLY A 236 -4.96 -42.65 105.38
CA GLY A 236 -6.28 -43.08 105.85
C GLY A 236 -6.21 -44.27 106.81
N LEU A 237 -5.45 -45.31 106.46
CA LEU A 237 -5.23 -46.46 107.33
C LEU A 237 -4.56 -46.08 108.66
N ILE A 238 -3.57 -45.18 108.64
CA ILE A 238 -2.89 -44.71 109.86
C ILE A 238 -3.89 -43.94 110.75
N ASN A 239 -4.75 -43.11 110.16
CA ASN A 239 -5.79 -42.40 110.89
C ASN A 239 -6.80 -43.36 111.55
N ASP A 240 -7.18 -44.44 110.86
CA ASP A 240 -8.05 -45.49 111.43
C ASP A 240 -7.36 -46.23 112.59
N ILE A 241 -6.07 -46.57 112.45
CA ILE A 241 -5.26 -47.17 113.52
C ILE A 241 -5.17 -46.23 114.73
N ALA A 242 -4.95 -44.93 114.51
CA ALA A 242 -4.91 -43.94 115.58
C ALA A 242 -6.27 -43.85 116.30
N GLY A 243 -7.38 -43.89 115.56
CA GLY A 243 -8.74 -43.95 116.12
C GLY A 243 -8.98 -45.19 116.98
N GLN A 244 -8.60 -46.38 116.48
CA GLN A 244 -8.66 -47.62 117.27
C GLN A 244 -7.77 -47.57 118.51
N THR A 245 -6.56 -47.03 118.40
CA THR A 245 -5.61 -46.90 119.51
C THR A 245 -6.15 -45.97 120.58
N ASN A 246 -6.78 -44.85 120.19
CA ASN A 246 -7.45 -43.93 121.11
C ASN A 246 -8.63 -44.59 121.84
N LEU A 247 -9.43 -45.41 121.16
CA LEU A 247 -10.51 -46.19 121.78
C LEU A 247 -9.98 -47.26 122.75
N LEU A 248 -8.91 -47.98 122.38
CA LEU A 248 -8.26 -48.95 123.26
C LEU A 248 -7.68 -48.27 124.50
N ALA A 249 -7.03 -47.13 124.33
CA ALA A 249 -6.49 -46.33 125.43
C ALA A 249 -7.60 -45.81 126.36
N LEU A 250 -8.74 -45.36 125.80
CA LEU A 250 -9.90 -44.95 126.58
C LEU A 250 -10.45 -46.12 127.43
N ASN A 251 -10.61 -47.30 126.84
CA ASN A 251 -11.04 -48.50 127.56
C ASN A 251 -10.06 -48.86 128.68
N ALA A 252 -8.74 -48.74 128.43
CA ALA A 252 -7.71 -48.97 129.44
C ALA A 252 -7.77 -47.93 130.57
N THR A 253 -8.03 -46.64 130.29
CA THR A 253 -8.23 -45.61 131.31
C THR A 253 -9.47 -45.91 132.18
N ILE A 254 -10.56 -46.41 131.58
CA ILE A 254 -11.77 -46.81 132.31
C ILE A 254 -11.46 -47.97 133.26
N GLU A 255 -10.79 -49.02 132.79
CA GLU A 255 -10.48 -50.19 133.62
C GLU A 255 -9.45 -49.85 134.71
N ALA A 256 -8.50 -48.96 134.42
CA ALA A 256 -7.56 -48.43 135.41
C ALA A 256 -8.26 -47.62 136.51
N ALA A 257 -9.29 -46.83 136.16
CA ALA A 257 -10.12 -46.14 137.15
C ALA A 257 -10.95 -47.13 137.99
N ARG A 258 -11.40 -48.22 137.39
CA ARG A 258 -12.16 -49.29 138.06
C ARG A 258 -11.31 -50.07 139.08
N ALA A 259 -10.01 -50.21 138.82
CA ALA A 259 -9.05 -50.84 139.74
C ALA A 259 -8.62 -49.95 140.92
N GLY A 260 -9.11 -48.71 141.02
CA GLY A 260 -8.84 -47.80 142.14
C GLY A 260 -7.35 -47.45 142.30
N ASP A 261 -6.84 -47.52 143.53
CA ASP A 261 -5.45 -47.15 143.83
C ASP A 261 -4.40 -48.05 143.16
N ALA A 262 -4.74 -49.33 142.88
CA ALA A 262 -3.86 -50.26 142.20
C ALA A 262 -3.68 -49.94 140.70
N GLY A 263 -4.62 -49.21 140.10
CA GLY A 263 -4.63 -48.86 138.67
C GLY A 263 -3.92 -47.56 138.29
N LYS A 264 -3.44 -46.77 139.26
CA LYS A 264 -2.88 -45.42 139.02
C LYS A 264 -1.75 -45.39 137.99
N GLY A 265 -0.80 -46.33 138.05
CA GLY A 265 0.29 -46.41 137.07
C GLY A 265 -0.20 -46.75 135.67
N PHE A 266 -1.20 -47.63 135.56
CA PHE A 266 -1.82 -48.02 134.30
C PHE A 266 -2.64 -46.87 133.68
N ALA A 267 -3.30 -46.07 134.52
CA ALA A 267 -4.06 -44.89 134.09
C ALA A 267 -3.15 -43.83 133.45
N VAL A 268 -1.93 -43.62 133.98
CA VAL A 268 -0.94 -42.69 133.39
C VAL A 268 -0.52 -43.16 132.00
N VAL A 269 -0.17 -44.44 131.85
CA VAL A 269 0.21 -45.01 130.54
C VAL A 269 -0.95 -44.93 129.56
N ALA A 270 -2.17 -45.29 129.98
CA ALA A 270 -3.36 -45.21 129.13
C ALA A 270 -3.64 -43.77 128.66
N ASN A 271 -3.50 -42.77 129.52
CA ASN A 271 -3.63 -41.37 129.14
C ASN A 271 -2.52 -40.89 128.19
N GLU A 272 -1.29 -41.34 128.38
CA GLU A 272 -0.17 -41.04 127.48
C GLU A 272 -0.41 -41.64 126.08
N VAL A 273 -0.81 -42.91 126.00
CA VAL A 273 -1.18 -43.58 124.73
C VAL A 273 -2.35 -42.85 124.07
N LYS A 274 -3.36 -42.42 124.84
CA LYS A 274 -4.48 -41.63 124.34
C LYS A 274 -4.02 -40.28 123.76
N SER A 275 -3.09 -39.60 124.42
CA SER A 275 -2.50 -38.34 123.96
C SER A 275 -1.74 -38.53 122.65
N LEU A 276 -0.86 -39.54 122.58
CA LEU A 276 -0.13 -39.90 121.36
C LEU A 276 -1.09 -40.24 120.21
N ALA A 277 -2.13 -41.03 120.46
CA ALA A 277 -3.11 -41.38 119.44
C ALA A 277 -3.83 -40.15 118.87
N ASN A 278 -4.20 -39.18 119.72
CA ASN A 278 -4.80 -37.93 119.27
C ASN A 278 -3.80 -37.06 118.47
N GLN A 279 -2.53 -37.00 118.89
CA GLN A 279 -1.48 -36.33 118.12
C GLN A 279 -1.25 -36.98 116.77
N THR A 280 -1.23 -38.33 116.71
CA THR A 280 -1.13 -39.08 115.45
C THR A 280 -2.31 -38.78 114.55
N ALA A 281 -3.55 -38.84 115.06
CA ALA A 281 -4.76 -38.53 114.29
C ALA A 281 -4.72 -37.11 113.71
N LYS A 282 -4.27 -36.14 114.53
CA LYS A 282 -4.12 -34.75 114.09
C LYS A 282 -3.06 -34.60 113.00
N ALA A 283 -1.90 -35.23 113.17
CA ALA A 283 -0.84 -35.21 112.17
C ALA A 283 -1.29 -35.89 110.86
N THR A 284 -2.03 -36.99 110.91
CA THR A 284 -2.59 -37.63 109.71
C THR A 284 -3.62 -36.74 109.01
N GLN A 285 -4.45 -36.00 109.74
CA GLN A 285 -5.37 -35.03 109.11
C GLN A 285 -4.62 -33.93 108.35
N ASP A 286 -3.56 -33.39 108.93
CA ASP A 286 -2.74 -32.37 108.28
C ASP A 286 -2.03 -32.94 107.04
N ILE A 287 -1.55 -34.20 107.09
CA ILE A 287 -0.97 -34.89 105.92
C ILE A 287 -2.04 -35.15 104.85
N THR A 288 -3.27 -35.56 105.21
CA THR A 288 -4.37 -35.76 104.26
C THR A 288 -4.64 -34.48 103.49
N ALA A 289 -4.76 -33.34 104.18
CA ALA A 289 -4.96 -32.04 103.53
C ALA A 289 -3.81 -31.70 102.55
N GLN A 290 -2.57 -32.04 102.90
CA GLN A 290 -1.42 -31.83 102.02
C GLN A 290 -1.46 -32.75 100.79
N VAL A 291 -1.87 -34.01 100.96
CA VAL A 291 -2.01 -34.98 99.85
C VAL A 291 -3.13 -34.54 98.89
N GLU A 292 -4.27 -34.10 99.41
CA GLU A 292 -5.38 -33.55 98.59
C GLU A 292 -4.93 -32.32 97.80
N ALA A 293 -4.18 -31.41 98.43
CA ALA A 293 -3.61 -30.25 97.76
C ALA A 293 -2.65 -30.64 96.62
N VAL A 294 -1.80 -31.65 96.84
CA VAL A 294 -0.90 -32.19 95.81
C VAL A 294 -1.71 -32.83 94.67
N GLN A 295 -2.71 -33.66 94.98
CA GLN A 295 -3.57 -34.29 93.96
C GLN A 295 -4.25 -33.24 93.08
N LYS A 296 -4.86 -32.22 93.69
CA LYS A 296 -5.50 -31.12 92.95
C LYS A 296 -4.51 -30.37 92.06
N ALA A 297 -3.34 -30.01 92.58
CA ALA A 297 -2.30 -29.36 91.79
C ALA A 297 -1.82 -30.23 90.61
N THR A 298 -1.80 -31.55 90.81
CA THR A 298 -1.43 -32.52 89.77
C THR A 298 -2.50 -32.59 88.67
N GLU A 299 -3.79 -32.58 89.02
CA GLU A 299 -4.89 -32.52 88.06
C GLU A 299 -4.89 -31.22 87.24
N GLU A 300 -4.68 -30.08 87.89
CA GLU A 300 -4.54 -28.77 87.23
C GLU A 300 -3.35 -28.75 86.26
N ALA A 301 -2.24 -29.38 86.65
CA ALA A 301 -1.07 -29.53 85.78
C ALA A 301 -1.38 -30.40 84.55
N VAL A 302 -2.08 -31.53 84.70
CA VAL A 302 -2.50 -32.37 83.55
C VAL A 302 -3.38 -31.59 82.58
N GLY A 303 -4.34 -30.80 83.09
CA GLY A 303 -5.20 -29.95 82.25
C GLY A 303 -4.40 -28.90 81.48
N SER A 304 -3.42 -28.27 82.13
CA SER A 304 -2.53 -27.28 81.50
C SER A 304 -1.65 -27.92 80.42
N ILE A 305 -1.12 -29.12 80.68
CA ILE A 305 -0.30 -29.88 79.72
C ILE A 305 -1.14 -30.30 78.50
N ALA A 306 -2.41 -30.69 78.70
CA ALA A 306 -3.32 -30.98 77.59
C ALA A 306 -3.56 -29.74 76.71
N GLY A 307 -3.75 -28.55 77.30
CA GLY A 307 -3.84 -27.30 76.54
C GLY A 307 -2.58 -27.01 75.73
N ILE A 308 -1.39 -27.24 76.30
CA ILE A 308 -0.12 -27.10 75.57
C ILE A 308 -0.05 -28.08 74.39
N ARG A 309 -0.49 -29.34 74.58
CA ARG A 309 -0.55 -30.34 73.50
C ARG A 309 -1.36 -29.84 72.32
N ASP A 310 -2.55 -29.28 72.58
CA ASP A 310 -3.45 -28.82 71.52
C ASP A 310 -2.85 -27.66 70.72
N VAL A 311 -2.18 -26.70 71.40
CA VAL A 311 -1.45 -25.62 70.73
C VAL A 311 -0.31 -26.14 69.86
N VAL A 312 0.42 -27.16 70.30
CA VAL A 312 1.51 -27.75 69.50
C VAL A 312 0.98 -28.50 68.27
N ILE A 313 -0.17 -29.17 68.39
CA ILE A 313 -0.85 -29.80 67.24
C ILE A 313 -1.29 -28.74 66.24
N GLU A 314 -1.89 -27.65 66.70
CA GLU A 314 -2.27 -26.51 65.84
C GLU A 314 -1.05 -25.93 65.12
N MET A 315 0.09 -25.78 65.80
CA MET A 315 1.34 -25.36 65.17
C MET A 315 1.81 -26.31 64.06
N SER A 316 1.63 -27.64 64.24
CA SER A 316 1.96 -28.63 63.21
C SER A 316 1.04 -28.52 61.99
N ASP A 317 -0.25 -28.27 62.19
CA ASP A 317 -1.23 -28.04 61.11
C ASP A 317 -0.93 -26.76 60.32
N VAL A 318 -0.56 -25.69 61.01
CA VAL A 318 -0.11 -24.44 60.37
C VAL A 318 1.14 -24.67 59.54
N ALA A 319 2.13 -25.40 60.07
CA ALA A 319 3.35 -25.73 59.32
C ALA A 319 3.05 -26.53 58.04
N ARG A 320 2.15 -27.52 58.11
CA ARG A 320 1.68 -28.27 56.92
C ARG A 320 1.01 -27.36 55.89
N SER A 321 0.15 -26.45 56.33
CA SER A 321 -0.55 -25.52 55.45
C SER A 321 0.43 -24.56 54.75
N ILE A 322 1.42 -24.06 55.47
CA ILE A 322 2.48 -23.22 54.90
C ILE A 322 3.32 -24.03 53.90
N ALA A 323 3.66 -25.28 54.18
CA ALA A 323 4.41 -26.13 53.26
C ALA A 323 3.65 -26.35 51.93
N ALA A 324 2.33 -26.56 51.99
CA ALA A 324 1.50 -26.65 50.80
C ALA A 324 1.49 -25.34 49.99
N ALA A 325 1.36 -24.19 50.66
CA ALA A 325 1.41 -22.88 50.02
C ALA A 325 2.79 -22.59 49.38
N ILE A 326 3.88 -23.06 49.99
CA ILE A 326 5.23 -22.96 49.44
C ILE A 326 5.37 -23.77 48.15
N GLN A 327 4.81 -24.98 48.09
CA GLN A 327 4.85 -25.80 46.88
C GLN A 327 4.10 -25.13 45.72
N GLU A 328 2.96 -24.48 46.02
CA GLU A 328 2.21 -23.69 45.03
C GLU A 328 3.01 -22.46 44.56
N GLN A 329 3.65 -21.75 45.50
CA GLN A 329 4.53 -20.62 45.17
C GLN A 329 5.71 -21.03 44.30
N GLU A 330 6.36 -22.16 44.60
CA GLU A 330 7.46 -22.69 43.78
C GLU A 330 7.03 -22.92 42.33
N SER A 331 5.87 -23.55 42.14
CA SER A 331 5.29 -23.78 40.81
C SER A 331 4.95 -22.46 40.10
N ALA A 332 4.36 -21.49 40.81
CA ALA A 332 4.03 -20.18 40.25
C ALA A 332 5.29 -19.39 39.85
N THR A 333 6.32 -19.38 40.70
CA THR A 333 7.61 -18.74 40.42
C THR A 333 8.32 -19.41 39.23
N GLY A 334 8.26 -20.74 39.12
CA GLY A 334 8.75 -21.47 37.95
C GLY A 334 8.02 -21.09 36.66
N ALA A 335 6.68 -20.96 36.69
CA ALA A 335 5.90 -20.51 35.55
C ALA A 335 6.22 -19.06 35.14
N ILE A 336 6.45 -18.16 36.11
CA ILE A 336 6.90 -16.79 35.84
C ILE A 336 8.26 -16.80 35.15
N SER A 337 9.23 -17.58 35.64
CA SER A 337 10.56 -17.69 35.05
C SER A 337 10.50 -18.15 33.59
N ASN A 338 9.70 -19.18 33.29
CA ASN A 338 9.50 -19.66 31.92
C ASN A 338 8.83 -18.59 31.02
N ASN A 339 7.81 -17.89 31.52
CA ASN A 339 7.15 -16.81 30.78
C ASN A 339 8.12 -15.66 30.48
N ILE A 340 8.97 -15.28 31.43
CA ILE A 340 9.99 -14.25 31.25
C ILE A 340 10.97 -14.64 30.12
N GLY A 341 11.40 -15.90 30.08
CA GLY A 341 12.20 -16.42 28.96
C GLY A 341 11.49 -16.26 27.61
N GLY A 342 10.20 -16.60 27.54
CA GLY A 342 9.38 -16.41 26.34
C GLY A 342 9.22 -14.94 25.91
N VAL A 343 9.10 -14.01 26.87
CA VAL A 343 9.03 -12.57 26.59
C VAL A 343 10.37 -12.06 26.04
N ALA A 344 11.50 -12.52 26.58
CA ALA A 344 12.84 -12.16 26.10
C ALA A 344 13.02 -12.58 24.62
N GLU A 345 12.64 -13.81 24.28
CA GLU A 345 12.70 -14.29 22.90
C GLU A 345 11.79 -13.50 21.96
N GLN A 346 10.57 -13.16 22.42
CA GLN A 346 9.64 -12.33 21.66
C GLN A 346 10.22 -10.95 21.40
N ALA A 347 10.75 -10.28 22.42
CA ALA A 347 11.42 -8.99 22.30
C ALA A 347 12.55 -9.04 21.27
N GLN A 348 13.38 -10.09 21.29
CA GLN A 348 14.44 -10.29 20.30
C GLN A 348 13.90 -10.49 18.87
N ARG A 349 12.79 -11.22 18.70
CA ARG A 349 12.14 -11.37 17.39
C ARG A 349 11.58 -10.05 16.87
N VAL A 350 10.94 -9.26 17.73
CA VAL A 350 10.43 -7.94 17.36
C VAL A 350 11.59 -7.01 16.99
N ALA A 351 12.71 -7.02 17.73
CA ALA A 351 13.89 -6.21 17.41
C ALA A 351 14.42 -6.52 16.00
N LYS A 352 14.53 -7.80 15.64
CA LYS A 352 14.94 -8.22 14.29
C LYS A 352 13.95 -7.75 13.22
N SER A 353 12.66 -7.92 13.47
CA SER A 353 11.60 -7.49 12.54
C SER A 353 11.64 -5.98 12.31
N VAL A 354 11.79 -5.21 13.38
CA VAL A 354 11.88 -3.75 13.35
C VAL A 354 13.14 -3.29 12.61
N GLY A 355 14.27 -3.94 12.82
CA GLY A 355 15.49 -3.69 12.04
C GLY A 355 15.30 -3.96 10.54
N SER A 356 14.52 -5.00 10.18
CA SER A 356 14.16 -5.26 8.78
C SER A 356 13.24 -4.18 8.20
N VAL A 357 12.25 -3.71 8.97
CA VAL A 357 11.35 -2.62 8.54
C VAL A 357 12.15 -1.33 8.35
N ALA A 358 13.00 -0.95 9.29
CA ALA A 358 13.86 0.23 9.17
C ALA A 358 14.71 0.19 7.90
N ARG A 359 15.32 -0.97 7.59
CA ARG A 359 16.10 -1.16 6.37
C ARG A 359 15.25 -1.07 5.11
N SER A 360 14.09 -1.73 5.09
CA SER A 360 13.17 -1.69 3.94
C SER A 360 12.67 -0.28 3.68
N SER A 361 12.35 0.47 4.73
CA SER A 361 11.95 1.87 4.66
C SER A 361 13.09 2.75 4.13
N ALA A 362 14.33 2.55 4.57
CA ALA A 362 15.48 3.25 4.01
C ALA A 362 15.66 2.98 2.49
N MET A 363 15.54 1.71 2.06
CA MET A 363 15.59 1.35 0.64
C MET A 363 14.46 1.96 -0.17
N SER A 364 13.23 1.96 0.36
CA SER A 364 12.06 2.57 -0.27
C SER A 364 12.21 4.09 -0.41
N CYS A 365 12.78 4.76 0.60
CA CYS A 365 13.10 6.19 0.53
C CYS A 365 14.13 6.46 -0.58
N GLY A 366 15.24 5.72 -0.61
CA GLY A 366 16.25 5.83 -1.68
C GLY A 366 15.68 5.56 -3.08
N GLY A 367 14.85 4.53 -3.23
CA GLY A 367 14.16 4.24 -4.49
C GLY A 367 13.21 5.36 -4.92
N SER A 368 12.48 5.94 -3.98
CA SER A 368 11.59 7.08 -4.23
C SER A 368 12.36 8.32 -4.67
N ILE A 369 13.54 8.58 -4.07
CA ILE A 369 14.43 9.65 -4.49
C ILE A 369 14.88 9.44 -5.94
N ASN A 370 15.27 8.22 -6.33
CA ASN A 370 15.64 7.92 -7.71
C ASN A 370 14.49 8.14 -8.71
N VAL A 371 13.26 7.78 -8.31
CA VAL A 371 12.06 8.05 -9.12
C VAL A 371 11.82 9.56 -9.26
N ILE A 372 12.01 10.35 -8.19
CA ILE A 372 11.91 11.81 -8.26
C ILE A 372 12.90 12.39 -9.27
N TRP A 373 14.15 11.92 -9.28
CA TRP A 373 15.16 12.35 -10.26
C TRP A 373 14.75 11.98 -11.69
N SER A 374 14.35 10.73 -11.91
CA SER A 374 13.94 10.25 -13.24
C SER A 374 12.71 10.99 -13.77
N ALA A 375 11.74 11.29 -12.90
CA ALA A 375 10.55 12.03 -13.28
C ALA A 375 10.85 13.52 -13.53
N ARG A 376 11.81 14.12 -12.82
CA ARG A 376 12.28 15.48 -13.14
C ARG A 376 12.94 15.54 -14.52
N GLU A 377 13.80 14.58 -14.83
CA GLU A 377 14.44 14.48 -16.14
C GLU A 377 13.39 14.31 -17.25
N LEU A 378 12.42 13.41 -17.06
CA LEU A 378 11.31 13.22 -17.99
C LEU A 378 10.48 14.50 -18.16
N ALA A 379 10.21 15.24 -17.09
CA ALA A 379 9.49 16.51 -17.16
C ALA A 379 10.24 17.54 -18.02
N THR A 380 11.57 17.61 -17.89
CA THR A 380 12.41 18.44 -18.76
C THR A 380 12.34 17.98 -20.22
N THR A 381 12.47 16.67 -20.48
CA THR A 381 12.38 16.13 -21.86
C THR A 381 11.02 16.40 -22.50
N VAL A 382 9.93 16.32 -21.73
CA VAL A 382 8.57 16.63 -22.20
C VAL A 382 8.43 18.11 -22.55
N HIS A 383 9.00 19.00 -21.73
CA HIS A 383 9.03 20.44 -22.01
C HIS A 383 9.84 20.74 -23.29
N ASP A 384 11.01 20.12 -23.45
CA ASP A 384 11.85 20.30 -24.63
C ASP A 384 11.16 19.79 -25.90
N LEU A 385 10.48 18.63 -25.82
CA LEU A 385 9.69 18.07 -26.92
C LEU A 385 8.53 18.99 -27.32
N GLU A 386 7.86 19.62 -26.36
CA GLU A 386 6.79 20.60 -26.62
C GLU A 386 7.34 21.81 -27.40
N ALA A 387 8.51 22.32 -27.00
CA ALA A 387 9.15 23.45 -27.65
C ALA A 387 9.62 23.12 -29.08
N GLU A 388 10.23 21.94 -29.27
CA GLU A 388 10.69 21.47 -30.58
C GLU A 388 9.51 21.25 -31.54
N MET A 389 8.41 20.68 -31.04
CA MET A 389 7.19 20.47 -31.82
C MET A 389 6.58 21.78 -32.30
N LYS A 390 6.47 22.80 -31.43
CA LYS A 390 6.00 24.14 -31.81
C LYS A 390 6.90 24.78 -32.87
N THR A 391 8.21 24.60 -32.75
CA THR A 391 9.18 25.09 -33.72
C THR A 391 9.01 24.42 -35.08
N PHE A 392 8.92 23.08 -35.11
CA PHE A 392 8.70 22.30 -36.33
C PHE A 392 7.41 22.70 -37.06
N VAL A 393 6.29 22.85 -36.34
CA VAL A 393 5.01 23.26 -36.94
C VAL A 393 5.13 24.67 -37.54
N THR A 394 5.82 25.57 -36.84
CA THR A 394 6.07 26.94 -37.34
C THR A 394 6.91 26.92 -38.62
N GLU A 395 7.94 26.08 -38.70
CA GLU A 395 8.80 25.95 -39.88
C GLU A 395 8.09 25.30 -41.07
N VAL A 396 7.20 24.32 -40.85
CA VAL A 396 6.44 23.66 -41.92
C VAL A 396 5.34 24.55 -42.50
N ASN A 397 4.82 25.48 -41.71
CA ASN A 397 3.78 26.42 -42.12
C ASN A 397 4.33 27.73 -42.72
N ALA A 398 5.63 27.99 -42.61
CA ALA A 398 6.33 29.13 -43.20
C ALA A 398 6.73 28.87 -44.66
#